data_AF-A0A357NB22-F1
#
_entry.id   AF-A0A357NB22-F1
#
_cell.length_a   1.000
_cell.length_b   1.000
_cell.length_c   1.000
_cell.angle_alpha   90.00
_cell.angle_beta   90.00
_cell.angle_gamma   90.00
#
_symmetry.space_group_name_H-M   'P 1'
#
loop_
_entity.id
_entity.type
_entity.pdbx_description
1 polymer ?
#
loop_
_entity_poly.entity_id
_entity_poly.type
_entity_poly.pdbx_seq_one_letter_code
_entity_poly.pdbx_strand_id
1 'polypeptide(L)' 'YDGVEYSLQAVKEGKWPIYAAARMMTKGPADGLTKAFIDYVQSAEFQNNYAEIFGFIPLGQVKR' A
#
# COMPACT_ATOMS: atom_id res chain seq x y z
N TYR A 1 14.34 -5.55 -12.68
CA TYR A 1 14.28 -7.03 -12.64
C TYR A 1 14.21 -7.50 -14.09
N ASP A 2 15.09 -8.40 -14.54
CA ASP A 2 15.13 -8.89 -15.93
C ASP A 2 15.03 -7.80 -17.02
N GLY A 3 15.81 -6.72 -16.86
CA GLY A 3 15.82 -5.58 -17.80
C GLY A 3 14.62 -4.62 -17.69
N VAL A 4 13.61 -4.93 -16.88
CA VAL A 4 12.54 -3.99 -16.52
C VAL A 4 13.07 -3.01 -15.49
N GLU A 5 12.85 -1.71 -15.68
CA GLU A 5 13.13 -0.64 -14.71
C GLU A 5 12.02 -0.53 -13.65
N TYR A 6 12.39 -0.02 -12.48
CA TYR A 6 11.44 0.16 -11.39
C TYR A 6 10.45 1.29 -11.70
N SER A 7 9.16 1.01 -11.55
CA SER A 7 8.09 2.02 -11.48
C SER A 7 6.87 1.44 -10.76
N LEU A 8 6.03 2.31 -10.18
CA LEU A 8 4.75 1.88 -9.58
C LEU A 8 3.85 1.18 -10.60
N GLN A 9 3.88 1.65 -11.85
CA GLN A 9 3.14 1.03 -12.95
C GLN A 9 3.64 -0.38 -13.26
N ALA A 10 4.96 -0.60 -13.33
CA ALA A 10 5.53 -1.93 -13.56
C ALA A 10 5.17 -2.92 -12.44
N VAL A 11 5.06 -2.46 -11.19
CA VAL A 11 4.58 -3.29 -10.07
C VAL A 11 3.09 -3.59 -10.22
N LYS A 12 2.24 -2.59 -10.51
CA LYS A 12 0.80 -2.77 -10.74
C LYS A 12 0.51 -3.77 -11.87
N GLU A 13 1.34 -3.77 -12.92
CA GLU A 13 1.26 -4.66 -14.07
C GLU A 13 1.88 -6.04 -13.85
N GLY A 14 2.49 -6.30 -12.69
CA GLY A 14 3.15 -7.58 -12.37
C GLY A 14 4.50 -7.80 -13.07
N LYS A 15 5.02 -6.79 -13.79
CA LYS A 15 6.33 -6.84 -14.48
C LYS A 15 7.50 -6.66 -13.51
N TRP A 16 7.24 -6.14 -12.33
CA TRP A 16 8.22 -5.96 -11.26
C TRP A 16 7.77 -6.73 -10.01
N PRO A 17 8.25 -7.97 -9.79
CA PRO A 17 7.78 -8.85 -8.71
C PRO A 17 8.42 -8.53 -7.34
N ILE A 18 9.31 -7.53 -7.28
CA ILE A 18 10.02 -7.18 -6.04
C ILE A 18 9.18 -6.15 -5.28
N TYR A 19 8.25 -6.64 -4.47
CA TYR A 19 7.46 -5.84 -3.53
C TYR A 19 7.08 -6.69 -2.31
N ALA A 20 6.65 -6.03 -1.24
CA ALA A 20 6.13 -6.70 -0.05
C ALA A 20 4.81 -6.05 0.37
N ALA A 21 3.88 -6.87 0.87
CA ALA A 21 2.65 -6.36 1.46
C ALA A 21 2.95 -5.71 2.82
N ALA A 22 2.70 -4.40 2.93
CA ALA A 22 2.80 -3.70 4.20
C ALA A 22 1.73 -4.21 5.19
N ARG A 23 2.12 -4.34 6.46
CA ARG A 23 1.21 -4.73 7.55
C ARG A 23 1.30 -3.70 8.66
N MET A 24 0.15 -3.21 9.09
CA MET A 24 0.04 -2.43 10.33
C MET A 24 -0.20 -3.40 11.49
N MET A 25 0.53 -3.23 12.59
CA MET A 25 0.48 -4.12 13.75
C MET A 25 0.21 -3.30 15.01
N THR A 26 -0.69 -3.81 15.86
CA THR A 26 -1.00 -3.24 17.17
C THR A 26 -0.84 -4.31 18.24
N LYS A 27 -0.51 -3.90 19.47
CA LYS A 27 -0.54 -4.82 20.62
C LYS A 27 -1.98 -4.94 21.12
N GLY A 28 -2.70 -5.94 20.61
CA GLY A 28 -4.12 -6.12 20.87
C GLY A 28 -5.01 -5.22 20.00
N PRO A 29 -6.32 -5.17 20.27
CA PRO A 29 -7.26 -4.32 19.52
C PRO A 29 -6.87 -2.85 19.58
N ALA A 30 -6.96 -2.16 18.44
CA ALA A 30 -6.74 -0.71 18.37
C ALA A 30 -7.95 0.05 18.94
N ASP A 31 -7.70 1.08 19.74
CA ASP A 31 -8.70 2.00 20.25
C ASP A 31 -8.28 3.47 20.06
N GLY A 32 -9.20 4.39 20.40
CA GLY A 32 -8.97 5.83 20.40
C GLY A 32 -8.28 6.36 19.14
N LEU A 33 -7.21 7.14 19.34
CA LEU A 33 -6.43 7.76 18.26
C LEU A 33 -5.70 6.72 17.38
N THR A 34 -5.26 5.60 17.97
CA THR A 34 -4.61 4.54 17.19
C THR A 34 -5.57 3.95 16.17
N LYS A 35 -6.81 3.66 16.58
CA LYS A 35 -7.84 3.19 15.66
C LYS A 35 -8.17 4.24 14.60
N ALA A 36 -8.38 5.49 15.02
CA ALA A 36 -8.73 6.57 14.08
C ALA A 36 -7.65 6.76 13.00
N PHE A 37 -6.37 6.68 13.37
CA PHE A 37 -5.27 6.75 12.40
C PHE A 37 -5.26 5.55 11.44
N ILE A 38 -5.41 4.34 11.96
CA ILE A 38 -5.45 3.11 11.15
C ILE A 38 -6.64 3.16 10.16
N ASP A 39 -7.81 3.59 10.62
CA ASP A 39 -9.00 3.75 9.78
C ASP A 39 -8.76 4.79 8.68
N TYR A 40 -8.13 5.93 9.02
CA TYR A 40 -7.79 6.97 8.05
C TYR A 40 -6.83 6.45 6.98
N VAL A 41 -5.74 5.78 7.36
CA VAL A 41 -4.77 5.22 6.41
C VAL A 41 -5.40 4.16 5.50
N GLN A 42 -6.36 3.37 6.01
CA GLN A 42 -7.09 2.38 5.20
C GLN A 42 -8.24 2.96 4.37
N SER A 43 -8.63 4.21 4.62
CA SER A 43 -9.76 4.84 3.95
C SER A 43 -9.53 5.00 2.45
N ALA A 44 -10.63 5.06 1.68
CA ALA A 44 -10.57 5.38 0.26
C ALA A 44 -9.92 6.74 0.00
N GLU A 45 -10.13 7.72 0.89
CA GLU A 45 -9.48 9.03 0.81
C GLU A 45 -7.95 8.89 0.80
N PHE A 46 -7.39 8.14 1.76
CA PHE A 46 -5.95 7.98 1.84
C PHE A 46 -5.40 7.11 0.72
N GLN A 47 -6.04 5.98 0.45
CA GLN A 47 -5.60 5.03 -0.56
C GLN A 47 -5.60 5.64 -1.98
N ASN A 48 -6.55 6.52 -2.30
CA ASN A 48 -6.66 7.11 -3.63
C ASN A 48 -5.83 8.39 -3.80
N ASN A 49 -5.63 9.17 -2.74
CA ASN A 49 -5.01 10.49 -2.87
C ASN A 49 -3.56 10.53 -2.36
N TYR A 50 -3.16 9.64 -1.45
CA TYR A 50 -1.87 9.78 -0.75
C TYR A 50 -0.95 8.55 -0.87
N ALA A 51 -1.50 7.33 -0.96
CA ALA A 51 -0.68 6.11 -0.95
C ALA A 51 0.45 6.12 -2.00
N GLU A 52 0.14 6.47 -3.25
CA GLU A 52 1.13 6.50 -4.34
C GLU A 52 2.14 7.62 -4.20
N ILE A 53 1.75 8.77 -3.65
CA ILE A 53 2.66 9.89 -3.36
C ILE A 53 3.75 9.43 -2.38
N PHE A 54 3.39 8.57 -1.43
CA PHE A 54 4.31 7.98 -0.46
C PHE A 54 4.97 6.69 -0.95
N GLY A 55 4.83 6.32 -2.23
CA GLY A 55 5.46 5.15 -2.83
C GLY A 55 4.79 3.82 -2.49
N PHE A 56 3.57 3.84 -1.94
CA PHE A 56 2.75 2.65 -1.72
C PHE A 56 1.79 2.42 -2.87
N ILE A 57 1.44 1.14 -3.08
CA ILE A 57 0.41 0.75 -4.05
C ILE A 57 -0.75 0.16 -3.27
N PRO A 58 -1.98 0.68 -3.42
CA PRO A 58 -3.16 0.05 -2.85
C PRO A 58 -3.26 -1.42 -3.29
N LEU A 59 -3.46 -2.34 -2.35
CA LEU A 59 -3.40 -3.78 -2.62
C LEU A 59 -4.39 -4.25 -3.70
N GLY A 60 -5.53 -3.57 -3.84
CA GLY A 60 -6.53 -3.85 -4.88
C GLY A 60 -6.10 -3.47 -6.30
N GLN A 61 -4.98 -2.75 -6.45
CA GLN A 61 -4.48 -2.28 -7.74
C GLN A 61 -3.28 -3.09 -8.26
N VAL A 62 -2.76 -4.05 -7.50
CA VAL A 62 -1.71 -4.96 -7.96
C VAL A 62 -2.35 -6.15 -8.67
N LYS A 63 -2.07 -6.34 -9.97
CA LYS A 63 -2.47 -7.55 -10.68
C LYS A 63 -1.70 -8.75 -10.13
N ARG A 64 -2.41 -9.83 -9.81
CA ARG A 64 -1.84 -11.12 -9.41
C ARG A 64 -1.86 -12.08 -10.58
#